data_AF-A0A397FTU4-F1
#
_entry.id   AF-A0A397FTU4-F1
#
_cell.length_a   1.000
_cell.length_b   1.000
_cell.length_c   1.000
_cell.angle_alpha   90.00
_cell.angle_beta   90.00
_cell.angle_gamma   90.00
#
_symmetry.space_group_name_H-M   'P 1'
#
loop_
_entity.id
_entity.type
_entity.pdbx_description
1 polymer ?
#
loop_
_entity_poly.entity_id
_entity_poly.type
_entity_poly.pdbx_seq_one_letter_code
_entity_poly.pdbx_strand_id
1 'polypeptide(L)'
;MNIYQKVFAVQQDPKMAKLVRTEFNKFQNYRYFTESQILIKLRPLLKEKRLILLFSDSKEQGFIHEKLEKEHVVKYTKKMEIIDIDKPEEKIIEEFWACGQNIDLAKAKGAADTYAIKYFLSKFFLLPATDDIDPDKWGTAK
;
A
#
# COMPACT_ATOMS: atom_id res chain seq x y z
N MET A 1 -10.95 -13.93 19.33
CA MET A 1 -10.15 -14.16 18.12
C MET A 1 -8.74 -13.68 18.41
N ASN A 2 -7.71 -14.44 18.02
CA ASN A 2 -6.34 -13.94 18.03
C ASN A 2 -6.10 -12.97 16.86
N ILE A 3 -4.96 -12.29 16.83
CA ILE A 3 -4.64 -11.30 15.79
C ILE A 3 -4.69 -11.90 14.37
N TYR A 4 -4.23 -13.14 14.19
CA TYR A 4 -4.25 -13.80 12.87
C TYR A 4 -5.67 -14.06 12.39
N GLN A 5 -6.58 -14.49 13.29
CA GLN A 5 -8.00 -14.64 12.97
C GLN A 5 -8.64 -13.29 12.63
N LYS A 6 -8.25 -12.21 13.32
CA LYS A 6 -8.74 -10.86 13.03
C LYS A 6 -8.26 -10.38 11.65
N VAL A 7 -6.99 -10.54 11.33
CA VAL A 7 -6.42 -10.21 10.00
C VAL A 7 -7.06 -11.07 8.90
N PHE A 8 -7.22 -12.37 9.14
CA PHE A 8 -7.92 -13.26 8.22
C PHE A 8 -9.35 -12.75 7.95
N ALA A 9 -10.09 -12.36 8.99
CA ALA A 9 -11.43 -11.81 8.82
C ALA A 9 -11.44 -10.49 8.01
N VAL A 10 -10.40 -9.66 8.10
CA VAL A 10 -10.24 -8.49 7.21
C VAL A 10 -10.01 -8.94 5.77
N GLN A 11 -9.10 -9.89 5.52
CA GLN A 11 -8.79 -10.40 4.18
C GLN A 11 -10.00 -11.05 3.49
N GLN A 12 -10.89 -11.69 4.25
CA GLN A 12 -12.11 -12.32 3.72
C GLN A 12 -13.29 -11.34 3.55
N ASP A 13 -13.19 -10.09 4.03
CA ASP A 13 -14.29 -9.14 3.93
C ASP A 13 -14.55 -8.76 2.46
N PRO A 14 -15.81 -8.77 1.97
CA PRO A 14 -16.13 -8.41 0.59
C PRO A 14 -15.63 -7.02 0.16
N LYS A 15 -15.45 -6.07 1.08
CA LYS A 15 -14.87 -4.75 0.78
C LYS A 15 -13.43 -4.86 0.26
N MET A 16 -12.72 -5.92 0.64
CA MET A 16 -11.32 -6.20 0.27
C MET A 16 -11.20 -7.02 -1.03
N ALA A 17 -12.31 -7.46 -1.63
CA ALA A 17 -12.28 -8.35 -2.79
C ALA A 17 -11.52 -7.81 -4.01
N LYS A 18 -11.58 -6.49 -4.27
CA LYS A 18 -10.82 -5.87 -5.37
C LYS A 18 -10.61 -4.37 -5.20
N LEU A 19 -9.58 -3.88 -5.88
CA LEU A 19 -9.35 -2.48 -6.22
C LEU A 19 -9.59 -2.28 -7.72
N VAL A 20 -10.00 -1.07 -8.08
CA VAL A 20 -10.20 -0.64 -9.47
C VAL A 20 -9.17 0.44 -9.78
N ARG A 21 -8.44 0.30 -10.88
CA ARG A 21 -7.48 1.31 -11.32
C ARG A 21 -8.21 2.48 -12.00
N THR A 22 -8.72 3.40 -11.21
CA THR A 22 -9.52 4.54 -11.68
C THR A 22 -8.66 5.70 -12.19
N GLU A 23 -7.47 5.88 -11.61
CA GLU A 23 -6.60 7.00 -11.96
C GLU A 23 -5.82 6.73 -13.24
N PHE A 24 -5.46 7.78 -13.96
CA PHE A 24 -4.74 7.66 -15.24
C PHE A 24 -3.50 8.54 -15.28
N ASN A 25 -2.34 7.92 -15.45
CA ASN A 25 -1.09 8.62 -15.69
C ASN A 25 -0.97 8.94 -17.19
N LYS A 26 -1.13 10.22 -17.54
CA LYS A 26 -1.06 10.68 -18.94
C LYS A 26 0.34 10.54 -19.54
N PHE A 27 1.40 10.74 -18.75
CA PHE A 27 2.77 10.72 -19.24
C PHE A 27 3.25 9.31 -19.59
N GLN A 28 2.86 8.33 -18.78
CA GLN A 28 3.28 6.93 -18.93
C GLN A 28 2.16 6.02 -19.49
N ASN A 29 1.00 6.60 -19.80
CA ASN A 29 -0.15 5.94 -20.43
C ASN A 29 -0.63 4.67 -19.73
N TYR A 30 -0.82 4.71 -18.40
CA TYR A 30 -1.37 3.57 -17.64
C TYR A 30 -2.36 4.00 -16.57
N ARG A 31 -3.25 3.08 -16.20
CA ARG A 31 -4.18 3.24 -15.08
C ARG A 31 -3.61 2.70 -13.77
N TYR A 32 -3.91 3.35 -12.66
CA TYR A 32 -3.45 2.94 -11.33
C TYR A 32 -4.51 3.13 -10.25
N PHE A 33 -4.31 2.45 -9.12
CA PHE A 33 -5.06 2.68 -7.88
C PHE A 33 -4.23 3.52 -6.92
N THR A 34 -4.90 4.19 -5.98
CA THR A 34 -4.26 5.04 -4.96
C THR A 34 -4.27 4.36 -3.59
N GLU A 35 -3.38 4.79 -2.71
CA GLU A 35 -3.38 4.38 -1.31
C GLU A 35 -4.72 4.71 -0.63
N SER A 36 -5.30 5.87 -0.93
CA SER A 36 -6.59 6.30 -0.37
C SER A 36 -7.72 5.31 -0.64
N GLN A 37 -7.75 4.69 -1.83
CA GLN A 37 -8.76 3.68 -2.16
C GLN A 37 -8.66 2.46 -1.22
N ILE A 38 -7.44 2.06 -0.86
CA ILE A 38 -7.23 0.97 0.11
C ILE A 38 -7.67 1.41 1.50
N LEU A 39 -7.25 2.60 1.95
CA LEU A 39 -7.55 3.09 3.29
C LEU A 39 -9.05 3.28 3.53
N ILE A 40 -9.81 3.71 2.52
CA ILE A 40 -11.28 3.84 2.61
C ILE A 40 -11.93 2.49 2.91
N LYS A 41 -11.44 1.40 2.30
CA LYS A 41 -11.93 0.04 2.52
C LYS A 41 -11.45 -0.53 3.85
N LEU A 42 -10.19 -0.30 4.20
CA LEU A 42 -9.51 -0.91 5.33
C LEU A 42 -9.89 -0.28 6.68
N ARG A 43 -10.00 1.06 6.78
CA ARG A 43 -10.32 1.78 8.03
C ARG A 43 -11.54 1.25 8.79
N PRO A 44 -12.73 1.04 8.16
CA PRO A 44 -13.88 0.50 8.89
C PRO A 44 -13.63 -0.91 9.43
N LEU A 45 -12.86 -1.74 8.71
CA LEU A 45 -12.53 -3.11 9.12
C LEU A 45 -11.52 -3.13 10.28
N LEU A 46 -10.51 -2.26 10.26
CA LEU A 46 -9.59 -2.07 11.38
C LEU A 46 -10.35 -1.64 12.65
N LYS A 47 -11.31 -0.70 12.52
CA LYS A 47 -12.15 -0.28 13.63
C LYS A 47 -13.00 -1.43 14.18
N GLU A 48 -13.65 -2.19 13.31
CA GLU A 48 -14.48 -3.33 13.69
C GLU A 48 -13.68 -4.43 14.37
N LYS A 49 -12.52 -4.79 13.82
CA LYS A 49 -11.63 -5.83 14.37
C LYS A 49 -10.74 -5.33 15.49
N ARG A 50 -10.78 -4.04 15.80
CA ARG A 50 -10.00 -3.38 16.86
C ARG A 50 -8.50 -3.60 16.65
N LEU A 51 -8.04 -3.31 15.44
CA LEU A 51 -6.64 -3.39 15.03
C LEU A 51 -6.06 -2.00 14.81
N ILE A 52 -4.83 -1.77 15.26
CA ILE A 52 -4.02 -0.60 14.93
C ILE A 52 -3.04 -1.01 13.82
N LEU A 53 -2.81 -0.10 12.88
CA LEU A 53 -1.82 -0.23 11.83
C LEU A 53 -0.81 0.92 11.95
N LEU A 54 0.46 0.61 12.17
CA LEU A 54 1.54 1.59 12.28
C LEU A 54 2.58 1.35 11.18
N PHE A 55 3.18 2.44 10.70
CA PHE A 55 4.30 2.41 9.76
C PHE A 55 5.48 3.18 10.32
N SER A 56 6.67 2.64 10.15
CA SER A 56 7.94 3.25 10.51
C SER A 56 9.03 2.88 9.51
N ASP A 57 10.19 3.48 9.64
CA ASP A 57 11.38 3.08 8.89
C ASP A 57 12.13 2.02 9.72
N SER A 58 12.47 0.88 9.11
CA SER A 58 13.26 -0.17 9.75
C SER A 58 14.71 0.29 9.91
N LYS A 59 15.38 -0.28 10.93
CA LYS A 59 16.81 -0.08 11.15
C LYS A 59 17.67 -1.19 10.55
N GLU A 60 17.08 -2.31 10.10
CA GLU A 60 17.84 -3.44 9.55
C GLU A 60 18.62 -3.04 8.31
N GLN A 61 17.96 -2.29 7.42
CA GLN A 61 18.64 -1.68 6.30
C GLN A 61 18.60 -0.16 6.43
N GLY A 62 19.80 0.41 6.54
CA GLY A 62 20.00 1.84 6.59
C GLY A 62 19.45 2.56 5.36
N PHE A 63 19.27 3.87 5.51
CA PHE A 63 18.85 4.73 4.42
C PHE A 63 19.98 4.88 3.40
N ILE A 64 19.80 4.30 2.21
CA ILE A 64 20.72 4.42 1.09
C ILE A 64 20.25 5.58 0.21
N HIS A 65 21.14 6.53 -0.03
CA HIS A 65 20.91 7.64 -0.95
C HIS A 65 22.03 7.70 -1.99
N GLU A 66 21.64 7.66 -3.26
CA GLU A 66 22.51 7.82 -4.42
C GLU A 66 22.07 9.06 -5.21
N LYS A 67 23.02 9.87 -5.68
CA LYS A 67 22.74 10.98 -6.60
C LYS A 67 23.17 10.57 -8.01
N LEU A 68 22.22 10.47 -8.93
CA LEU A 68 22.43 10.13 -10.33
C LEU A 68 22.13 11.37 -11.18
N GLU A 69 23.17 12.03 -11.67
CA GLU A 69 23.06 13.32 -12.38
C GLU A 69 22.26 14.37 -11.57
N LYS A 70 21.03 14.66 -12.01
CA LYS A 70 20.10 15.62 -11.40
C LYS A 70 19.09 14.96 -10.45
N GLU A 71 19.09 13.64 -10.35
CA GLU A 71 18.10 12.88 -9.60
C GLU A 71 18.69 12.26 -8.32
N HIS A 72 17.83 12.12 -7.33
CA HIS A 72 18.08 11.46 -6.07
C HIS A 72 17.34 10.13 -6.07
N VAL A 73 18.08 9.04 -5.87
CA VAL A 73 17.54 7.70 -5.66
C VAL A 73 17.68 7.35 -4.19
N VAL A 74 16.60 6.91 -3.56
CA VAL A 74 16.58 6.50 -2.16
C VAL A 74 16.09 5.06 -2.05
N LYS A 75 16.73 4.26 -1.21
CA LYS A 75 16.37 2.86 -0.92
C LYS A 75 16.50 2.60 0.57
N TYR A 76 15.48 2.00 1.17
CA TYR A 76 15.46 1.68 2.60
C TYR A 76 14.33 0.67 2.87
N THR A 77 14.31 0.14 4.09
CA THR A 77 13.27 -0.80 4.50
C THR A 77 12.24 -0.08 5.36
N LYS A 78 10.97 -0.31 5.06
CA LYS A 78 9.82 0.08 5.89
C LYS A 78 9.46 -1.06 6.80
N LYS A 79 8.89 -0.70 7.94
CA LYS A 79 8.30 -1.62 8.89
C LYS A 79 6.83 -1.29 9.07
N MET A 80 5.99 -2.32 9.00
CA MET A 80 4.57 -2.25 9.35
C MET A 80 4.33 -3.07 10.61
N GLU A 81 3.51 -2.53 11.51
CA GLU A 81 3.03 -3.26 12.69
C GLU A 81 1.49 -3.28 12.70
N ILE A 82 0.90 -4.46 12.83
CA ILE A 82 -0.51 -4.64 13.20
C ILE A 82 -0.56 -5.02 14.66
N ILE A 83 -1.34 -4.28 15.44
CA ILE A 83 -1.47 -4.50 16.89
C ILE A 83 -2.93 -4.75 17.22
N ASP A 84 -3.21 -5.78 18.01
CA ASP A 84 -4.53 -6.00 18.57
C ASP A 84 -4.75 -5.05 19.77
N ILE A 85 -5.79 -4.21 19.71
CA ILE A 85 -6.12 -3.28 20.82
C ILE A 85 -6.54 -4.05 22.08
N ASP A 86 -7.17 -5.21 21.92
CA ASP A 86 -7.65 -6.01 23.05
C ASP A 86 -6.53 -6.77 23.75
N LYS A 87 -5.41 -6.96 23.04
CA LYS A 87 -4.20 -7.66 23.49
C LYS A 87 -2.95 -7.08 22.83
N PRO A 88 -2.45 -5.93 23.32
CA PRO A 88 -1.37 -5.20 22.65
C PRO A 88 -0.05 -5.97 22.48
N GLU A 89 0.14 -7.06 23.22
CA GLU A 89 1.24 -8.00 23.05
C GLU A 89 1.12 -8.86 21.78
N GLU A 90 -0.09 -9.10 21.28
CA GLU A 90 -0.32 -9.75 19.99
C GLU A 90 -0.08 -8.73 18.87
N LYS A 91 1.01 -8.93 18.14
CA LYS A 91 1.40 -8.09 17.00
C LYS A 91 1.94 -8.89 15.83
N ILE A 92 1.70 -8.39 14.63
CA ILE A 92 2.32 -8.85 13.39
C ILE A 92 3.26 -7.74 12.92
N ILE A 93 4.52 -8.08 12.68
CA ILE A 93 5.54 -7.15 12.21
C ILE A 93 6.02 -7.66 10.86
N GLU A 94 5.95 -6.79 9.86
CA GLU A 94 6.46 -7.08 8.52
C GLU A 94 7.39 -5.97 8.05
N GLU A 95 8.42 -6.37 7.33
CA GLU A 95 9.37 -5.45 6.71
C GLU A 95 9.31 -5.54 5.19
N PHE A 96 9.41 -4.40 4.52
CA PHE A 96 9.27 -4.32 3.07
C PHE A 96 10.09 -3.19 2.48
N TRP A 97 10.55 -3.39 1.25
CA TRP A 97 11.39 -2.45 0.55
C TRP A 97 10.64 -1.20 0.11
N ALA A 98 11.28 -0.04 0.29
CA ALA A 98 10.89 1.22 -0.31
C ALA A 98 12.01 1.75 -1.20
N CYS A 99 11.64 2.15 -2.41
CA CYS A 99 12.54 2.75 -3.38
C CYS A 99 11.83 3.90 -4.09
N GLY A 100 12.53 5.01 -4.28
CA GLY A 100 12.00 6.17 -4.96
C GLY A 100 13.09 6.97 -5.65
N GLN A 101 12.69 7.70 -6.69
CA GLN A 101 13.57 8.51 -7.52
C GLN A 101 12.89 9.84 -7.83
N ASN A 102 13.61 10.94 -7.62
CA ASN A 102 13.11 12.27 -7.96
C ASN A 102 14.25 13.29 -8.04
N ILE A 103 14.07 14.38 -8.79
CA ILE A 103 15.01 15.52 -8.81
C ILE A 103 15.16 16.21 -7.44
N ASP A 104 14.18 16.05 -6.56
CA ASP A 104 14.21 16.55 -5.18
C ASP A 104 14.26 15.39 -4.18
N LEU A 105 15.20 15.43 -3.24
CA LEU A 105 15.42 14.34 -2.28
C LEU A 105 14.18 14.06 -1.40
N ALA A 106 13.47 15.11 -0.96
CA ALA A 106 12.30 14.94 -0.12
C ALA A 106 11.15 14.30 -0.90
N LYS A 107 10.98 14.67 -2.17
CA LYS A 107 10.02 14.02 -3.08
C LYS A 107 10.44 12.58 -3.41
N ALA A 108 11.73 12.27 -3.52
CA ALA A 108 12.20 10.90 -3.71
C ALA A 108 11.79 10.01 -2.52
N LYS A 109 11.99 10.49 -1.29
CA LYS A 109 11.52 9.82 -0.06
C LYS A 109 10.01 9.68 -0.02
N GLY A 110 9.26 10.75 -0.30
CA GLY A 110 7.79 10.72 -0.31
C GLY A 110 7.23 9.76 -1.36
N ALA A 111 7.84 9.70 -2.54
CA ALA A 111 7.48 8.74 -3.58
C ALA A 111 7.76 7.29 -3.15
N ALA A 112 8.91 7.04 -2.53
CA ALA A 112 9.27 5.73 -1.99
C ALA A 112 8.26 5.25 -0.94
N ASP A 113 7.93 6.11 0.04
CA ASP A 113 6.96 5.80 1.10
C ASP A 113 5.58 5.48 0.51
N THR A 114 5.08 6.35 -0.37
CA THR A 114 3.75 6.20 -0.98
C THR A 114 3.66 4.91 -1.80
N TYR A 115 4.67 4.60 -2.63
CA TYR A 115 4.66 3.40 -3.46
C TYR A 115 4.76 2.13 -2.62
N ALA A 116 5.69 2.09 -1.66
CA ALA A 116 5.92 0.93 -0.82
C ALA A 116 4.68 0.59 0.02
N ILE A 117 4.11 1.58 0.73
CA ILE A 117 2.93 1.37 1.58
C ILE A 117 1.73 0.93 0.75
N LYS A 118 1.50 1.58 -0.39
CA LYS A 118 0.37 1.26 -1.29
C LYS A 118 0.40 -0.20 -1.74
N TYR A 119 1.54 -0.68 -2.22
CA TYR A 119 1.64 -2.06 -2.71
C TYR A 119 1.71 -3.08 -1.58
N PHE A 120 2.38 -2.74 -0.48
CA PHE A 120 2.40 -3.58 0.72
C PHE A 120 0.98 -3.83 1.22
N LEU A 121 0.18 -2.77 1.41
CA LEU A 121 -1.22 -2.90 1.86
C LEU A 121 -2.08 -3.73 0.89
N SER A 122 -1.94 -3.51 -0.42
CA SER A 122 -2.66 -4.29 -1.43
C SER A 122 -2.32 -5.77 -1.34
N LYS A 123 -1.05 -6.14 -1.16
CA LYS A 123 -0.62 -7.54 -1.09
C LYS A 123 -0.92 -8.18 0.26
N PHE A 124 -0.62 -7.50 1.36
CA PHE A 124 -0.82 -8.01 2.71
C PHE A 124 -2.31 -8.31 2.98
N PHE A 125 -3.22 -7.45 2.53
CA PHE A 125 -4.65 -7.64 2.70
C PHE A 125 -5.36 -8.31 1.50
N LEU A 126 -4.60 -8.83 0.53
CA LEU A 126 -5.10 -9.57 -0.63
C LEU A 126 -6.13 -8.81 -1.50
N LEU A 127 -5.94 -7.50 -1.73
CA LEU A 127 -6.76 -6.75 -2.67
C LEU A 127 -6.11 -6.75 -4.08
N PRO A 128 -6.54 -7.60 -5.02
CA PRO A 128 -6.08 -7.52 -6.39
C PRO A 128 -6.54 -6.22 -7.04
N ALA A 129 -5.67 -5.60 -7.84
CA ALA A 129 -6.02 -4.43 -8.64
C ALA A 129 -6.45 -4.88 -10.04
N THR A 130 -7.66 -4.51 -10.43
CA THR A 130 -8.25 -4.78 -11.74
C THR A 130 -8.38 -3.49 -12.53
N ASP A 131 -8.37 -3.59 -13.85
CA ASP A 131 -8.75 -2.48 -14.71
C ASP A 131 -10.28 -2.37 -14.73
N ASP A 132 -10.80 -1.15 -14.85
CA ASP A 132 -12.23 -0.91 -15.06
C ASP A 132 -12.57 -1.25 -16.52
N ILE A 133 -12.60 -2.55 -16.83
CA ILE A 133 -13.09 -3.05 -18.11
C ILE A 133 -14.61 -3.12 -17.98
N ASP A 134 -15.25 -1.98 -18.16
CA ASP A 134 -16.68 -1.92 -18.46
C ASP A 134 -16.90 -2.69 -19.78
N PRO A 135 -17.58 -3.87 -19.76
CA PRO A 135 -17.81 -4.66 -20.97
C PRO A 135 -18.60 -3.87 -22.03
N ASP A 136 -19.41 -2.89 -21.61
CA ASP A 136 -20.25 -2.08 -22.49
C ASP A 136 -19.44 -1.01 -23.26
N LYS A 137 -18.20 -0.72 -22.86
CA LYS A 137 -17.31 0.20 -23.58
C LYS A 137 -16.63 -0.42 -24.80
N TRP A 138 -16.73 -1.73 -24.99
CA TRP A 138 -16.17 -2.42 -26.15
C TRP A 138 -17.06 -2.32 -27.41
N GLY A 139 -18.27 -1.75 -27.29
CA GLY A 139 -19.29 -1.75 -28.34
C GLY A 139 -19.46 -0.46 -29.17
N THR A 140 -18.73 0.63 -28.87
CA THR A 140 -18.99 1.93 -29.53
C THR A 140 -17.73 2.60 -30.07
N ALA A 141 -16.97 1.86 -30.89
CA ALA A 141 -16.09 2.49 -31.87
C ALA A 141 -16.58 2.09 -33.29
N LYS A 142 -17.43 2.95 -33.87
CA LYS A 142 -17.62 3.06 -35.31
C LYS A 142 -16.95 4.33 -35.78
#